data_AF-A0A9N7QML7-F1
#
_entry.id   AF-A0A9N7QML7-F1
#
_cell.length_a   1.000
_cell.length_b   1.000
_cell.length_c   1.000
_cell.angle_alpha   90.00
_cell.angle_beta   90.00
_cell.angle_gamma   90.00
#
_symmetry.space_group_name_H-M   'P 1'
#
loop_
_entity.id
_entity.type
_entity.pdbx_description
1 polymer ?
#
loop_
_entity_poly.entity_id
_entity_poly.type
_entity_poly.pdbx_seq_one_letter_code
_entity_poly.pdbx_strand_id
1 'polypeptide(L)'
;MRAPSITGVVLAAGGSRRLGTPKQLLSYRDTTLLGATLRVARGAGFDQLIVTLGGAAQRVRALVPLDEAEVVTVEDFGAGCSASLRVARCALRVARCALRWDGWIRNPPALC
;
A
#
# COMPACT_ATOMS: atom_id res chain seq x y z
N MET A 1 -3.32 -29.07 -4.18
CA MET A 1 -2.90 -28.13 -3.14
C MET A 1 -2.62 -26.79 -3.80
N ARG A 2 -3.24 -25.70 -3.35
CA ARG A 2 -3.06 -24.38 -3.96
C ARG A 2 -1.91 -23.68 -3.24
N ALA A 3 -0.92 -23.20 -3.98
CA ALA A 3 0.22 -22.49 -3.38
C ALA A 3 -0.26 -21.27 -2.57
N PRO A 4 0.42 -20.90 -1.48
CA PRO A 4 0.08 -19.70 -0.73
C PRO A 4 0.21 -18.47 -1.63
N SER A 5 -0.81 -17.63 -1.67
CA SER A 5 -0.78 -16.37 -2.43
C SER A 5 0.03 -15.32 -1.67
N ILE A 6 0.97 -14.66 -2.34
CA ILE A 6 1.84 -13.63 -1.76
C ILE A 6 1.39 -12.26 -2.25
N THR A 7 1.11 -11.36 -1.32
CA THR A 7 0.73 -9.98 -1.61
C THR A 7 1.86 -9.02 -1.26
N GLY A 8 2.30 -8.23 -2.24
CA GLY A 8 3.22 -7.11 -2.04
C GLY A 8 2.44 -5.85 -1.64
N VAL A 9 2.94 -5.11 -0.64
CA VAL A 9 2.33 -3.84 -0.21
C VAL A 9 3.38 -2.73 -0.24
N VAL A 10 3.14 -1.71 -1.06
CA VAL A 10 3.96 -0.49 -1.14
C VAL A 10 3.26 0.63 -0.37
N LEU A 11 3.87 1.06 0.73
CA LEU A 11 3.34 2.12 1.58
C LEU A 11 3.82 3.49 1.10
N ALA A 12 3.02 4.15 0.26
CA ALA A 12 3.34 5.45 -0.35
C ALA A 12 2.37 6.56 0.09
N ALA A 13 1.65 6.38 1.21
CA ALA A 13 0.71 7.37 1.72
C ALA A 13 1.33 8.49 2.58
N GLY A 14 2.66 8.47 2.79
CA GLY A 14 3.33 9.45 3.63
C GLY A 14 3.27 10.88 3.10
N GLY A 15 2.64 11.78 3.86
CA GLY A 15 2.70 13.22 3.67
C GLY A 15 4.11 13.72 3.92
N SER A 16 4.85 14.01 2.86
CA SER A 16 6.26 14.44 2.91
C SER A 16 6.39 15.89 3.36
N ARG A 17 5.85 16.21 4.55
CA ARG A 17 5.63 17.59 5.05
C ARG A 17 6.90 18.43 5.14
N ARG A 18 8.07 17.80 5.27
CA ARG A 18 9.38 18.48 5.35
C ARG A 18 10.02 18.78 3.99
N LEU A 19 9.56 18.14 2.91
CA LEU A 19 10.19 18.22 1.59
C LEU A 19 9.55 19.25 0.66
N GLY A 20 8.43 19.87 1.05
CA GLY A 20 7.67 20.81 0.20
C GLY A 20 6.99 20.18 -1.03
N THR A 21 7.44 19.00 -1.45
CA THR A 21 6.92 18.20 -2.56
C THR A 21 6.67 16.74 -2.09
N PRO A 22 5.69 16.02 -2.65
CA PRO A 22 5.47 14.61 -2.34
C PRO A 22 6.71 13.77 -2.67
N LYS A 23 7.27 13.05 -1.68
CA LYS A 23 8.48 12.22 -1.85
C LYS A 23 8.32 11.15 -2.95
N GLN A 24 7.09 10.72 -3.20
CA GLN A 24 6.70 9.76 -4.22
C GLN A 24 7.08 10.23 -5.64
N LEU A 25 7.07 11.56 -5.87
CA LEU A 25 7.28 12.19 -7.17
C LEU A 25 8.70 12.73 -7.34
N LEU A 26 9.59 12.52 -6.36
CA LEU A 26 10.99 12.91 -6.53
C LEU A 26 11.60 12.16 -7.70
N SER A 27 12.29 12.88 -8.58
CA SER A 27 13.05 12.28 -9.67
C SER A 27 14.09 11.32 -9.11
N TYR A 28 14.08 10.10 -9.62
CA TYR A 28 15.00 9.04 -9.28
C TYR A 28 15.39 8.29 -10.56
N ARG A 29 16.62 8.54 -11.02
CA ARG A 29 17.14 8.07 -12.31
C ARG A 29 16.24 8.56 -13.46
N ASP A 30 15.75 7.63 -14.27
CA ASP A 30 14.88 7.80 -15.43
C ASP A 30 13.38 7.90 -15.08
N THR A 31 13.03 7.85 -13.79
CA THR A 31 11.63 7.84 -13.34
C THR A 31 11.46 8.59 -12.01
N THR A 32 10.35 8.36 -11.29
CA THR A 32 10.14 8.86 -9.93
C THR A 32 10.57 7.81 -8.90
N LEU A 33 10.78 8.22 -7.65
CA LEU A 33 11.08 7.29 -6.55
C LEU A 33 10.03 6.18 -6.47
N LEU A 34 8.73 6.53 -6.54
CA LEU A 34 7.67 5.54 -6.54
C LEU A 34 7.69 4.67 -7.81
N GLY A 35 7.94 5.26 -8.98
CA GLY A 35 8.03 4.51 -10.24
C GLY A 35 9.13 3.44 -10.19
N ALA A 36 10.30 3.77 -9.65
CA ALA A 36 11.39 2.82 -9.47
C ALA A 36 11.05 1.72 -8.46
N THR A 37 10.38 2.06 -7.35
CA THR A 37 9.90 1.05 -6.38
C THR A 37 8.88 0.10 -7.01
N LEU A 38 7.93 0.61 -7.79
CA LEU A 38 6.92 -0.21 -8.46
C LEU A 38 7.54 -1.12 -9.50
N ARG A 39 8.54 -0.65 -10.25
CA ARG A 39 9.28 -1.47 -11.20
C ARG A 39 9.91 -2.69 -10.52
N VAL A 40 10.53 -2.49 -9.36
CA VAL A 40 11.11 -3.61 -8.57
C VAL A 40 10.01 -4.52 -8.02
N ALA A 41 8.93 -3.95 -7.48
CA ALA A 41 7.84 -4.72 -6.87
C ALA A 41 7.10 -5.59 -7.91
N ARG A 42 6.92 -5.11 -9.14
CA ARG A 42 6.34 -5.89 -10.24
C ARG A 42 7.21 -7.08 -10.64
N GLY A 43 8.54 -6.89 -10.65
CA GLY A 43 9.49 -7.96 -10.93
C GLY A 43 9.59 -9.05 -9.85
N ALA A 44 8.99 -8.85 -8.67
CA ALA A 44 9.09 -9.77 -7.55
C ALA A 44 8.09 -10.95 -7.61
N GLY A 45 7.15 -10.96 -8.55
CA GLY A 45 6.23 -12.09 -8.76
C GLY A 45 5.13 -12.23 -7.69
N PHE A 46 4.62 -11.12 -7.16
CA PHE A 46 3.47 -11.14 -6.24
C PHE A 46 2.16 -11.45 -6.98
N ASP A 47 1.28 -12.24 -6.35
CA ASP A 47 -0.07 -12.51 -6.86
C ASP A 47 -1.00 -11.29 -6.78
N GLN A 48 -0.69 -10.36 -5.86
CA GLN A 48 -1.36 -9.08 -5.72
C GLN A 48 -0.34 -8.03 -5.31
N LEU A 49 -0.41 -6.85 -5.92
CA LEU A 49 0.39 -5.69 -5.53
C LEU A 49 -0.56 -4.56 -5.10
N ILE A 50 -0.42 -4.09 -3.87
CA ILE A 50 -1.22 -3.00 -3.31
C ILE A 50 -0.31 -1.78 -3.11
N VAL A 51 -0.78 -0.61 -3.51
CA VAL A 51 -0.08 0.67 -3.32
C VAL A 51 -0.99 1.60 -2.55
N THR A 52 -0.54 2.06 -1.39
CA THR A 52 -1.29 3.06 -0.63
C THR A 52 -0.82 4.47 -1.00
N LEU A 53 -1.76 5.37 -1.28
CA LEU A 53 -1.49 6.79 -1.57
C LEU A 53 -2.23 7.69 -0.59
N GLY A 54 -1.61 8.81 -0.22
CA GLY A 54 -2.15 9.77 0.75
C GLY A 54 -2.64 11.05 0.08
N GLY A 55 -2.46 12.21 0.73
CA GLY A 55 -2.90 13.51 0.21
C GLY A 55 -2.35 13.90 -1.18
N ALA A 56 -1.31 13.24 -1.68
CA ALA A 56 -0.77 13.44 -3.03
C ALA A 56 -1.30 12.46 -4.09
N ALA A 57 -2.32 11.65 -3.78
CA ALA A 57 -2.78 10.55 -4.63
C ALA A 57 -3.13 10.97 -6.07
N GLN A 58 -3.81 12.10 -6.26
CA GLN A 58 -4.17 12.59 -7.60
C GLN A 58 -2.94 12.91 -8.45
N ARG A 59 -1.96 13.63 -7.87
CA ARG A 59 -0.71 13.96 -8.58
C ARG A 59 0.11 12.71 -8.91
N VAL A 60 0.12 11.73 -8.00
CA VAL A 60 0.81 10.46 -8.23
C VAL A 60 0.15 9.65 -9.34
N ARG A 61 -1.19 9.54 -9.35
CA ARG A 61 -1.93 8.84 -10.42
C ARG A 61 -1.73 9.46 -11.80
N ALA A 62 -1.50 10.76 -11.88
CA ALA A 62 -1.26 11.46 -13.15
C ALA A 62 0.16 11.25 -13.72
N LEU A 63 1.15 11.00 -12.85
CA LEU A 63 2.57 11.01 -13.23
C LEU A 63 3.25 9.65 -13.13
N VAL A 64 2.64 8.70 -12.43
CA VAL A 64 3.21 7.37 -12.20
C VAL A 64 2.26 6.32 -12.76
N PRO A 65 2.74 5.40 -13.65
CA PRO A 65 1.94 4.30 -14.13
C PRO A 65 1.65 3.30 -12.99
N LEU A 66 0.36 3.09 -12.68
CA LEU A 66 -0.13 2.28 -11.55
C LEU A 66 -1.03 1.10 -11.99
N ASP A 67 -1.09 0.85 -13.29
CA ASP A 67 -1.93 -0.11 -14.01
C ASP A 67 -1.89 -1.55 -13.46
N GLU A 68 -0.74 -2.03 -12.98
CA GLU A 68 -0.60 -3.37 -12.38
C GLU A 68 -0.72 -3.39 -10.84
N ALA A 69 -1.10 -2.27 -10.22
CA ALA A 69 -1.20 -2.16 -8.78
C ALA A 69 -2.60 -1.77 -8.33
N GLU A 70 -3.09 -2.40 -7.26
CA GLU A 70 -4.31 -1.99 -6.59
C GLU A 70 -4.04 -0.75 -5.74
N VAL A 71 -4.55 0.40 -6.20
CA VAL A 71 -4.28 1.69 -5.57
C VAL A 71 -5.33 2.00 -4.52
N VAL A 72 -4.89 2.08 -3.28
CA VAL A 72 -5.73 2.35 -2.10
C VAL A 72 -5.43 3.75 -1.59
N THR A 73 -6.42 4.63 -1.57
CA THR A 73 -6.27 5.98 -1.04
C THR A 73 -6.55 6.01 0.45
N VAL A 74 -5.63 6.59 1.19
CA VAL A 74 -5.73 6.83 2.63
C VAL A 74 -5.97 8.32 2.78
N GLU A 75 -7.16 8.71 3.27
CA GLU A 75 -7.38 10.09 3.68
C GLU A 75 -6.35 10.43 4.75
N ASP A 76 -5.64 11.55 4.57
CA ASP A 76 -4.56 12.00 5.44
C ASP A 76 -5.15 12.48 6.79
N PHE A 77 -5.65 11.54 7.58
CA PHE A 77 -5.97 11.79 8.97
C PHE A 77 -4.67 11.73 9.75
N GLY A 78 -4.42 12.75 10.57
CA GLY A 78 -3.27 12.87 11.48
C GLY A 78 -3.14 11.77 12.54
N ALA A 79 -3.60 10.54 12.26
CA ALA A 79 -3.61 9.35 13.09
C ALA A 79 -2.30 8.53 13.03
N GLY A 80 -1.24 9.07 12.41
CA GLY A 80 0.10 8.48 12.42
C GLY A 80 0.37 7.37 11.39
N CYS A 81 1.63 6.93 11.32
CA CYS A 81 2.17 6.01 10.30
C CYS A 81 1.42 4.68 10.11
N SER A 82 0.53 4.31 11.03
CA SER A 82 -0.20 3.03 11.00
C SER A 82 -1.46 3.04 10.15
N ALA A 83 -1.94 4.21 9.71
CA ALA A 83 -3.15 4.33 8.90
C ALA A 83 -3.03 3.62 7.55
N SER A 84 -1.90 3.77 6.86
CA SER A 84 -1.68 3.13 5.56
C SER A 84 -1.65 1.62 5.63
N LEU A 85 -1.10 1.05 6.70
CA LEU A 85 -1.08 -0.40 6.90
C LEU A 85 -2.49 -0.95 7.18
N ARG A 86 -3.31 -0.23 7.97
CA ARG A 86 -4.70 -0.64 8.23
C ARG A 86 -5.53 -0.69 6.96
N VAL A 87 -5.46 0.35 6.13
CA VAL A 87 -6.23 0.38 4.88
C VAL A 87 -5.69 -0.64 3.87
N ALA A 88 -4.37 -0.83 3.79
CA ALA A 88 -3.79 -1.90 2.97
C ALA A 88 -4.29 -3.29 3.38
N ARG A 89 -4.41 -3.55 4.69
CA ARG A 89 -4.96 -4.82 5.20
C ARG A 89 -6.41 -5.05 4.75
N CYS A 90 -7.23 -4.02 4.69
CA CYS A 90 -8.61 -4.14 4.18
C CYS A 90 -8.68 -4.49 2.69
N ALA A 91 -7.66 -4.13 1.91
CA ALA A 91 -7.57 -4.42 0.48
C ALA A 91 -6.91 -5.77 0.15
N LEU A 92 -6.43 -6.51 1.16
CA LEU A 92 -5.85 -7.84 0.92
C LEU A 92 -6.93 -8.77 0.34
N ARG A 93 -6.64 -9.38 -0.82
CA ARG A 93 -7.43 -10.48 -1.39
C ARG A 93 -7.14 -11.76 -0.62
N VAL A 94 -7.51 -11.79 0.64
CA VAL A 94 -7.49 -13.04 1.40
C VAL A 94 -8.65 -13.87 0.88
N ALA A 95 -8.36 -14.94 0.14
CA ALA A 95 -9.27 -16.08 0.11
C ALA A 95 -9.43 -16.48 1.57
N ARG A 96 -10.59 -16.18 2.18
CA ARG A 96 -10.85 -16.38 3.61
C ARG A 96 -10.19 -17.65 4.11
N CYS A 97 -9.02 -17.52 4.74
CA CYS A 97 -8.44 -18.59 5.49
C CYS A 97 -8.99 -18.39 6.88
N ALA A 98 -10.09 -19.08 7.19
CA ALA A 98 -10.58 -19.23 8.55
C ALA A 98 -9.60 -20.11 9.34
N LEU A 99 -8.36 -19.66 9.48
CA LEU A 99 -7.47 -20.17 10.49
C LEU A 99 -7.89 -19.50 11.79
N ARG A 100 -8.73 -20.23 12.52
CA ARG A 100 -9.01 -19.99 13.93
C ARG A 100 -7.67 -19.93 14.66
N TRP A 101 -7.31 -18.73 15.10
CA TRP A 101 -6.14 -18.50 15.93
C TRP A 101 -6.54 -18.85 17.36
N ASP A 102 -6.29 -20.09 17.78
CA ASP A 102 -6.55 -20.50 19.17
C ASP A 102 -5.50 -19.86 20.08
N GLY A 103 -5.90 -18.76 20.73
CA GLY A 103 -5.26 -18.23 21.93
C GLY A 103 -4.49 -16.91 21.72
N TRP A 104 -4.92 -15.90 22.48
CA TRP A 104 -4.27 -14.61 22.72
C TRP A 104 -4.45 -13.51 21.66
N ILE A 105 -5.64 -12.89 21.67
CA ILE A 105 -5.84 -11.44 21.83
C ILE A 105 -7.29 -11.26 22.30
N ARG A 106 -7.47 -10.76 23.54
CA ARG A 106 -8.78 -10.33 24.02
C ARG A 106 -9.08 -8.95 23.41
N ASN A 107 -10.22 -8.89 22.72
CA ASN A 107 -10.90 -7.70 22.20
C ASN A 107 -10.51 -7.25 20.76
N PRO A 108 -11.11 -7.84 19.71
CA PRO A 108 -11.13 -7.20 18.40
C PRO A 108 -12.07 -5.98 18.42
N PRO A 109 -11.64 -4.78 17.97
CA PRO A 109 -12.58 -3.67 17.76
C PRO A 109 -13.56 -4.00 16.64
N ALA A 110 -14.78 -3.48 16.79
CA ALA A 110 -15.88 -3.61 15.84
C ALA A 110 -15.40 -3.33 14.41
N LEU A 111 -15.71 -4.28 13.53
CA LEU A 111 -15.52 -4.20 12.09
C LEU A 111 -16.33 -3.03 11.52
N CYS A 112 -15.76 -2.34 10.52
CA CYS A 112 -16.51 -1.53 9.56
C CYS A 112 -17.46 -2.41 8.73
#